data_AF-A0A6J1DFZ2-F1
#
_entry.id   AF-A0A6J1DFZ2-F1
#
_cell.length_a   1.000
_cell.length_b   1.000
_cell.length_c   1.000
_cell.angle_alpha   90.00
_cell.angle_beta   90.00
_cell.angle_gamma   90.00
#
_symmetry.space_group_name_H-M   'P 1'
#
loop_
_entity.id
_entity.type
_entity.pdbx_description
1 polymer ?
#
loop_
_entity_poly.entity_id
_entity_poly.type
_entity_poly.pdbx_seq_one_letter_code
_entity_poly.pdbx_strand_id
1 'polypeptide(L)'
;MSTSIIALLAAQRLNGENYKQWKSNLNTILVIDDLKFVLQEDCPQASAPNATVAVRIAYDRWIKANDKAKVYILASISDVLAKKHEDTITAKEIMDSLQSMFGQPSSQARHEALKFIYNSRMKEGSSVREHVLNLMVHFNVAESNGAVIDEQ
;
A
#
# COMPACT_ATOMS: atom_id res chain seq x y z
N MET A 1 3.83 -14.71 -15.89
CA MET A 1 3.45 -14.17 -14.55
C MET A 1 3.59 -12.66 -14.47
N SER A 2 4.71 -12.06 -14.91
CA SER A 2 4.92 -10.61 -14.86
C SER A 2 3.80 -9.77 -15.51
N THR A 3 3.31 -10.15 -16.70
CA THR A 3 2.26 -9.42 -17.42
C THR A 3 0.92 -9.36 -16.66
N SER A 4 0.55 -10.43 -15.95
CA SER A 4 -0.68 -10.51 -15.16
C SER A 4 -0.61 -9.65 -13.89
N ILE A 5 0.56 -9.59 -13.25
CA ILE A 5 0.80 -8.73 -12.08
C ILE A 5 0.73 -7.26 -12.47
N ILE A 6 1.34 -6.88 -13.60
CA ILE A 6 1.32 -5.48 -14.08
C ILE A 6 -0.11 -5.04 -14.43
N ALA A 7 -0.91 -5.91 -15.07
CA ALA A 7 -2.32 -5.61 -15.35
C ALA A 7 -3.14 -5.43 -14.06
N LEU A 8 -2.89 -6.24 -13.03
CA LEU A 8 -3.53 -6.10 -11.72
C LEU A 8 -3.15 -4.79 -11.03
N LEU A 9 -1.86 -4.41 -11.06
CA LEU A 9 -1.37 -3.16 -10.51
C LEU A 9 -2.00 -1.95 -11.20
N ALA A 10 -2.17 -2.00 -12.52
CA ALA A 10 -2.83 -0.95 -13.29
C ALA A 10 -4.33 -0.85 -12.96
N ALA A 11 -5.02 -1.98 -12.75
CA ALA A 11 -6.43 -1.99 -12.39
C ALA A 11 -6.69 -1.46 -10.97
N GLN A 12 -5.71 -1.57 -10.07
CA GLN A 12 -5.80 -1.15 -8.67
C GLN A 12 -4.98 0.11 -8.37
N ARG A 13 -4.82 0.95 -9.39
CA ARG A 13 -3.99 2.16 -9.33
C ARG A 13 -4.33 3.05 -8.13
N LEU A 14 -3.30 3.63 -7.51
CA LEU A 14 -3.46 4.62 -6.45
C LEU A 14 -4.21 5.85 -6.98
N ASN A 15 -5.37 6.17 -6.39
CA ASN A 15 -6.23 7.29 -6.75
C ASN A 15 -6.36 8.34 -5.63
N GLY A 16 -5.55 8.21 -4.58
CA GLY A 16 -5.52 9.10 -3.42
C GLY A 16 -6.37 8.59 -2.25
N GLU A 17 -7.62 8.22 -2.51
CA GLU A 17 -8.55 7.74 -1.47
C GLU A 17 -8.31 6.27 -1.10
N ASN A 18 -7.81 5.47 -2.04
CA ASN A 18 -7.63 4.03 -1.87
C ASN A 18 -6.28 3.61 -1.28
N TYR A 19 -5.48 4.54 -0.73
CA TYR A 19 -4.09 4.27 -0.33
C TYR A 19 -3.92 3.03 0.55
N LYS A 20 -4.78 2.83 1.55
CA LYS A 20 -4.70 1.66 2.44
C LYS A 20 -4.87 0.34 1.69
N GLN A 21 -5.89 0.27 0.82
CA GLN A 21 -6.16 -0.91 0.03
C GLN A 21 -5.06 -1.14 -1.00
N TRP A 22 -4.64 -0.08 -1.70
CA TRP A 22 -3.54 -0.11 -2.67
C TRP A 22 -2.25 -0.62 -2.01
N LYS A 23 -1.87 -0.06 -0.85
CA LYS A 23 -0.68 -0.48 -0.07
C LYS A 23 -0.76 -1.96 0.32
N SER A 24 -1.93 -2.43 0.74
CA SER A 24 -2.14 -3.83 1.09
C SER A 24 -1.89 -4.75 -0.12
N ASN A 25 -2.52 -4.45 -1.25
CA ASN A 25 -2.41 -5.25 -2.46
C ASN A 25 -0.98 -5.26 -3.01
N LEU A 26 -0.32 -4.10 -3.03
CA LEU A 26 1.09 -3.99 -3.41
C LEU A 26 1.98 -4.83 -2.48
N ASN A 27 1.77 -4.77 -1.16
CA ASN A 27 2.54 -5.59 -0.22
C ASN A 27 2.36 -7.09 -0.48
N THR A 28 1.14 -7.55 -0.79
CA THR A 28 0.90 -8.95 -1.17
C THR A 28 1.73 -9.35 -2.39
N ILE A 29 1.76 -8.50 -3.42
CA ILE A 29 2.57 -8.74 -4.63
C ILE A 29 4.06 -8.80 -4.31
N LEU A 30 4.56 -7.89 -3.48
CA LEU A 30 5.96 -7.88 -3.05
C LEU A 30 6.32 -9.10 -2.20
N VAL A 31 5.40 -9.64 -1.39
CA VAL A 31 5.62 -10.88 -0.63
C VAL A 31 5.68 -12.08 -1.56
N ILE A 32 4.77 -12.18 -2.54
CA ILE A 32 4.74 -13.28 -3.52
C ILE A 32 6.06 -13.36 -4.30
N ASP A 33 6.62 -12.20 -4.65
CA ASP A 33 7.84 -12.11 -5.45
C ASP A 33 9.15 -12.07 -4.62
N ASP A 34 9.09 -12.29 -3.30
CA ASP A 34 10.23 -12.21 -2.36
C ASP A 34 10.97 -10.85 -2.39
N LEU A 35 10.21 -9.75 -2.50
CA LEU A 35 10.75 -8.39 -2.60
C LEU A 35 10.47 -7.55 -1.36
N LYS A 36 9.59 -7.99 -0.46
CA LYS A 36 9.11 -7.15 0.65
C LYS A 36 10.22 -6.60 1.55
N PHE A 37 11.33 -7.35 1.67
CA PHE A 37 12.48 -6.98 2.49
C PHE A 37 13.11 -5.64 2.09
N VAL A 38 13.09 -5.25 0.81
CA VAL A 38 13.71 -3.98 0.35
C VAL A 38 12.98 -2.73 0.84
N LEU A 39 11.76 -2.88 1.38
CA LEU A 39 11.03 -1.78 2.01
C LEU A 39 11.33 -1.64 3.50
N GLN A 40 12.06 -2.59 4.09
CA GLN A 40 12.30 -2.68 5.54
C GLN A 40 13.79 -2.58 5.84
N GLU A 41 14.60 -3.33 5.10
CA GLU A 41 16.04 -3.44 5.25
C GLU A 41 16.75 -2.37 4.42
N ASP A 42 17.80 -1.80 5.01
CA ASP A 42 18.66 -0.87 4.31
C ASP A 42 19.59 -1.61 3.34
N CYS A 43 20.02 -0.92 2.29
CA CYS A 43 20.94 -1.49 1.31
C CYS A 43 22.26 -1.91 1.99
N PRO A 44 22.75 -3.15 1.77
CA PRO A 44 24.06 -3.57 2.24
C PRO A 44 25.16 -2.63 1.75
N GLN A 45 26.21 -2.39 2.54
CA GLN A 45 27.34 -1.57 2.11
C GLN A 45 28.26 -2.36 1.18
N ALA A 46 28.31 -1.99 -0.10
CA ALA A 46 29.21 -2.59 -1.09
C ALA A 46 30.67 -2.08 -0.99
N SER A 47 30.88 -0.93 -0.37
CA SER A 47 32.01 -0.03 -0.67
C SER A 47 33.34 -0.34 0.04
N ALA A 48 33.44 -1.39 0.85
CA ALA A 48 34.74 -1.77 1.40
C ALA A 48 35.58 -2.48 0.31
N PRO A 49 36.82 -2.04 0.01
CA PRO A 49 37.73 -2.76 -0.90
C PRO A 49 37.92 -4.23 -0.48
N ASN A 50 37.72 -4.51 0.81
CA ASN A 50 37.89 -5.80 1.46
C ASN A 50 36.56 -6.57 1.61
N ALA A 51 35.47 -6.09 0.99
CA ALA A 51 34.16 -6.73 1.10
C ALA A 51 34.24 -8.19 0.63
N THR A 52 33.74 -9.09 1.47
CA THR A 52 33.70 -10.51 1.14
C THR A 52 32.80 -10.75 -0.08
N VAL A 53 33.04 -11.85 -0.78
CA VAL A 53 32.20 -12.27 -1.92
C VAL A 53 30.72 -12.33 -1.52
N ALA A 54 30.42 -12.78 -0.30
CA ALA A 54 29.06 -12.84 0.23
C ALA A 54 28.39 -11.45 0.33
N VAL A 55 29.13 -10.42 0.77
CA VAL A 55 28.62 -9.03 0.86
C VAL A 55 28.28 -8.47 -0.52
N ARG A 56 29.14 -8.74 -1.52
CA ARG A 56 28.89 -8.31 -2.90
C ARG A 56 27.65 -8.98 -3.49
N ILE A 57 27.50 -10.30 -3.28
CA ILE A 57 26.31 -11.06 -3.71
C ILE A 57 25.04 -10.51 -3.04
N ALA A 58 25.10 -10.22 -1.75
CA ALA A 58 23.96 -9.66 -1.02
C ALA A 58 23.57 -8.27 -1.55
N TYR A 59 24.56 -7.41 -1.83
CA TYR A 59 24.35 -6.09 -2.44
C TYR A 59 23.70 -6.21 -3.82
N ASP A 60 24.26 -7.02 -4.72
CA ASP A 60 23.72 -7.20 -6.07
C ASP A 60 22.29 -7.77 -6.04
N ARG A 61 22.01 -8.69 -5.11
CA ARG A 61 20.65 -9.22 -4.88
C ARG A 61 19.71 -8.12 -4.43
N TRP A 62 20.12 -7.31 -3.45
CA TRP A 62 19.33 -6.21 -2.91
C TRP A 62 19.00 -5.19 -4.00
N ILE A 63 19.99 -4.75 -4.80
CA ILE A 63 19.78 -3.78 -5.89
C ILE A 63 18.77 -4.32 -6.91
N LYS A 64 18.93 -5.56 -7.37
CA LYS A 64 17.98 -6.18 -8.32
C LYS A 64 16.56 -6.26 -7.75
N ALA A 65 16.43 -6.62 -6.48
CA ALA A 65 15.12 -6.68 -5.82
C ALA A 65 14.50 -5.28 -5.66
N ASN A 66 15.30 -4.28 -5.29
CA ASN A 66 14.88 -2.89 -5.15
C ASN A 66 14.39 -2.32 -6.49
N ASP A 67 15.14 -2.53 -7.57
CA ASP A 67 14.74 -2.05 -8.90
C ASP A 67 13.43 -2.69 -9.37
N LYS A 68 13.25 -4.00 -9.12
CA LYS A 68 12.00 -4.69 -9.43
C LYS A 68 10.83 -4.16 -8.60
N ALA A 69 11.04 -3.92 -7.30
CA ALA A 69 10.03 -3.33 -6.43
C ALA A 69 9.65 -1.90 -6.87
N LYS A 70 10.64 -1.08 -7.27
CA LYS A 70 10.39 0.26 -7.84
C LYS A 70 9.47 0.18 -9.05
N VAL A 71 9.74 -0.74 -9.99
CA VAL A 71 8.89 -0.92 -11.18
C VAL A 71 7.45 -1.25 -10.78
N TYR A 72 7.22 -2.13 -9.81
CA TYR A 72 5.86 -2.44 -9.34
C TYR A 72 5.17 -1.24 -8.70
N ILE A 73 5.88 -0.46 -7.88
CA ILE A 73 5.32 0.76 -7.29
C ILE A 73 4.95 1.76 -8.38
N LEU A 74 5.88 2.09 -9.28
CA LEU A 74 5.68 3.08 -10.34
C LEU A 74 4.58 2.68 -11.33
N ALA A 75 4.47 1.39 -11.66
CA ALA A 75 3.39 0.87 -12.52
C ALA A 75 2.00 0.94 -11.86
N SER A 76 1.94 1.09 -10.53
CA SER A 76 0.70 1.07 -9.74
C SER A 76 0.20 2.46 -9.30
N ILE A 77 0.87 3.54 -9.72
CA ILE A 77 0.53 4.92 -9.34
C ILE A 77 0.29 5.79 -10.58
N SER A 78 -0.23 7.01 -10.40
CA SER A 78 -0.48 7.97 -11.51
C SER A 78 0.81 8.33 -12.27
N ASP A 79 0.72 8.67 -13.56
CA ASP A 79 1.92 8.99 -14.37
C ASP A 79 2.63 10.23 -13.81
N VAL A 80 1.86 11.16 -13.24
CA VAL A 80 2.38 12.34 -12.53
C VAL A 80 3.21 11.94 -11.31
N LEU A 81 2.71 10.98 -10.50
CA LEU A 81 3.45 10.47 -9.35
C LEU A 81 4.65 9.63 -9.79
N ALA A 82 4.51 8.81 -10.82
CA ALA A 82 5.59 8.01 -11.36
C ALA A 82 6.75 8.90 -11.82
N LYS A 83 6.44 9.98 -12.56
CA LYS A 83 7.43 10.96 -13.00
C LYS A 83 8.09 11.71 -11.84
N LYS A 84 7.32 12.06 -10.80
CA LYS A 84 7.88 12.67 -9.58
C LYS A 84 8.93 11.79 -8.89
N HIS A 85 8.81 10.47 -9.04
CA HIS A 85 9.62 9.48 -8.33
C HIS A 85 10.58 8.67 -9.23
N GLU A 86 10.71 9.02 -10.52
CA GLU A 86 11.49 8.24 -11.49
C GLU A 86 12.97 8.12 -11.09
N ASP A 87 13.55 9.22 -10.60
CA ASP A 87 14.95 9.29 -10.16
C ASP A 87 15.16 8.93 -8.68
N THR A 88 14.11 8.51 -7.96
CA THR A 88 14.25 8.14 -6.54
C THR A 88 15.09 6.87 -6.41
N ILE A 89 16.05 6.85 -5.48
CA ILE A 89 17.06 5.80 -5.41
C ILE A 89 16.43 4.47 -4.98
N THR A 90 15.60 4.48 -3.95
CA THR A 90 15.06 3.26 -3.33
C THR A 90 13.55 3.15 -3.43
N ALA A 91 13.03 1.92 -3.51
CA ALA A 91 11.60 1.64 -3.42
C ALA A 91 11.00 2.12 -2.08
N LYS A 92 11.79 2.04 -1.00
CA LYS A 92 11.43 2.49 0.35
C LYS A 92 11.13 4.00 0.38
N GLU A 93 12.00 4.83 -0.19
CA GLU A 93 11.79 6.27 -0.27
C GLU A 93 10.52 6.65 -1.06
N ILE A 94 10.23 5.95 -2.15
CA ILE A 94 8.98 6.15 -2.90
C ILE A 94 7.77 5.81 -2.02
N MET A 95 7.82 4.66 -1.33
CA MET A 95 6.75 4.21 -0.46
C MET A 95 6.50 5.17 0.71
N ASP A 96 7.57 5.66 1.34
CA ASP A 96 7.50 6.61 2.45
C ASP A 96 6.92 7.96 1.99
N SER A 97 7.30 8.41 0.79
CA SER A 97 6.74 9.63 0.18
C SER A 97 5.24 9.49 -0.08
N LEU A 98 4.80 8.37 -0.66
CA LEU A 98 3.38 8.08 -0.89
C LEU A 98 2.61 7.95 0.43
N GLN A 99 3.22 7.37 1.46
CA GLN A 99 2.63 7.31 2.81
C GLN A 99 2.44 8.70 3.42
N SER A 100 3.41 9.60 3.22
CA SER A 100 3.29 10.98 3.68
C SER A 100 2.14 11.71 2.98
N MET A 101 1.97 11.50 1.66
CA MET A 101 0.93 12.18 0.87
C MET A 101 -0.48 11.62 1.10
N PHE A 102 -0.63 10.30 1.18
CA PHE A 102 -1.94 9.63 1.12
C PHE A 102 -2.25 8.73 2.33
N GLY A 103 -1.27 8.51 3.22
CA GLY A 103 -1.44 7.66 4.39
C GLY A 103 -2.13 8.33 5.57
N GLN A 104 -2.41 9.63 5.48
CA GLN A 104 -3.04 10.38 6.56
C GLN A 104 -4.55 10.06 6.64
N PRO A 105 -5.11 10.03 7.87
CA PRO A 105 -6.56 9.93 8.06
C PRO A 105 -7.31 10.99 7.26
N SER A 106 -8.32 10.58 6.50
CA SER A 106 -9.18 11.50 5.75
C SER A 106 -10.41 11.89 6.57
N SER A 107 -10.51 13.18 6.93
CA SER A 107 -11.68 13.72 7.62
C SER A 107 -12.97 13.50 6.82
N GLN A 108 -12.90 13.59 5.49
CA GLN A 108 -14.05 13.35 4.61
C GLN A 108 -14.48 11.89 4.64
N ALA A 109 -13.54 10.95 4.45
CA ALA A 109 -13.83 9.53 4.48
C ALA A 109 -14.37 9.09 5.86
N ARG A 110 -13.82 9.64 6.94
CA ARG A 110 -14.34 9.45 8.30
C ARG A 110 -15.79 9.94 8.40
N HIS A 111 -16.07 11.16 7.94
CA HIS A 111 -17.41 11.74 8.02
C HIS A 111 -18.43 10.94 7.22
N GLU A 112 -18.10 10.53 6.00
CA GLU A 112 -18.97 9.72 5.14
C GLU A 112 -19.26 8.35 5.76
N ALA A 113 -18.24 7.69 6.30
CA ALA A 113 -18.41 6.41 6.98
C ALA A 113 -19.33 6.53 8.21
N LEU A 114 -19.10 7.53 9.06
CA LEU A 114 -19.95 7.79 10.23
C LEU A 114 -21.38 8.16 9.83
N LYS A 115 -21.54 8.97 8.79
CA LYS A 115 -22.86 9.32 8.24
C LYS A 115 -23.57 8.07 7.72
N PHE A 116 -22.87 7.16 7.04
CA PHE A 116 -23.46 5.90 6.61
C PHE A 116 -23.93 5.09 7.80
N ILE A 117 -23.06 4.86 8.80
CA ILE A 117 -23.37 4.08 10.01
C ILE A 117 -24.62 4.64 10.70
N TYR A 118 -24.66 5.96 10.94
CA TYR A 118 -25.75 6.61 11.66
C TYR A 118 -27.09 6.53 10.92
N ASN A 119 -27.08 6.62 9.59
CA ASN A 119 -28.29 6.62 8.78
C ASN A 119 -28.68 5.22 8.27
N SER A 120 -27.84 4.21 8.50
CA SER A 120 -28.07 2.86 8.01
C SER A 120 -29.27 2.25 8.74
N ARG A 121 -30.26 1.80 7.96
CA ARG A 121 -31.38 1.01 8.46
C ARG A 121 -31.53 -0.25 7.63
N MET A 122 -31.84 -1.35 8.30
CA MET A 122 -32.22 -2.59 7.62
C MET A 122 -33.50 -2.39 6.83
N LYS A 123 -33.53 -2.90 5.60
CA LYS A 123 -34.76 -3.00 4.81
C LYS A 123 -35.55 -4.21 5.29
N GLU A 124 -36.87 -4.10 5.27
CA GLU A 124 -37.74 -5.24 5.59
C GLU A 124 -37.44 -6.43 4.64
N GLY A 125 -37.33 -7.64 5.21
CA GLY A 125 -36.96 -8.84 4.46
C GLY A 125 -35.47 -8.96 4.06
N SER A 126 -34.60 -8.01 4.43
CA SER A 126 -33.15 -8.10 4.12
C SER A 126 -32.39 -8.96 5.13
N SER A 127 -31.23 -9.48 4.70
CA SER A 127 -30.37 -10.32 5.54
C SER A 127 -29.67 -9.51 6.63
N VAL A 128 -29.88 -9.90 7.89
CA VAL A 128 -29.18 -9.34 9.05
C VAL A 128 -27.66 -9.47 8.89
N ARG A 129 -27.19 -10.63 8.43
CA ARG A 129 -25.75 -10.90 8.27
C ARG A 129 -25.11 -9.95 7.26
N GLU A 130 -25.75 -9.74 6.12
CA GLU A 130 -25.23 -8.85 5.07
C GLU A 130 -25.21 -7.40 5.54
N HIS A 131 -26.27 -6.98 6.25
CA HIS A 131 -26.33 -5.64 6.84
C HIS A 131 -25.20 -5.40 7.85
N VAL A 132 -24.96 -6.34 8.77
CA VAL A 132 -23.89 -6.25 9.76
C VAL A 132 -22.52 -6.21 9.09
N LEU A 133 -22.26 -7.05 8.07
CA LEU A 133 -21.00 -7.01 7.32
C LEU A 133 -20.78 -5.64 6.66
N ASN A 134 -21.83 -5.04 6.10
CA ASN A 134 -21.73 -3.72 5.50
C ASN A 134 -21.45 -2.61 6.54
N LEU A 135 -22.08 -2.70 7.72
CA LEU A 135 -21.77 -1.80 8.84
C LEU A 135 -20.33 -1.96 9.31
N MET A 136 -19.83 -3.19 9.45
CA MET A 136 -18.44 -3.47 9.84
C MET A 136 -17.44 -2.85 8.88
N VAL A 137 -17.69 -2.90 7.56
CA VAL A 137 -16.83 -2.23 6.57
C VAL A 137 -16.76 -0.73 6.84
N HIS A 138 -17.89 -0.07 7.12
CA HIS A 138 -17.90 1.37 7.38
C HIS A 138 -17.29 1.72 8.74
N PHE A 139 -17.46 0.89 9.76
CA PHE A 139 -16.77 1.06 11.05
C PHE A 139 -15.25 1.00 10.87
N ASN A 140 -14.75 -0.02 10.18
CA ASN A 140 -13.33 -0.15 9.87
C ASN A 140 -12.79 1.07 9.10
N VAL A 141 -13.57 1.62 8.16
CA VAL A 141 -13.21 2.85 7.44
C VAL A 141 -13.17 4.05 8.38
N ALA A 142 -14.15 4.20 9.28
CA ALA A 142 -14.20 5.31 10.23
C ALA A 142 -12.99 5.28 11.18
N GLU A 143 -12.70 4.14 11.81
CA GLU A 143 -11.55 3.96 12.71
C GLU A 143 -10.23 4.17 11.99
N SER A 144 -10.10 3.59 10.79
CA SER A 144 -8.96 3.78 9.91
C SER A 144 -8.71 5.26 9.57
N ASN A 145 -9.76 6.09 9.59
CA ASN A 145 -9.66 7.52 9.33
C ASN A 145 -9.75 8.36 10.62
N GLY A 146 -9.40 7.77 11.77
CA GLY A 146 -9.21 8.47 13.03
C GLY A 146 -10.50 8.74 13.79
N ALA A 147 -11.56 7.96 13.58
CA ALA A 147 -12.66 7.88 14.53
C ALA A 147 -12.23 7.05 15.74
N VAL A 148 -12.66 7.46 16.93
CA VAL A 148 -12.56 6.65 18.15
C VAL A 148 -13.94 6.09 18.39
N ILE A 149 -14.06 4.76 18.41
CA ILE A 149 -15.30 4.06 18.74
C ILE A 149 -15.10 3.49 20.14
N ASP A 150 -15.97 3.89 21.06
CA ASP A 150 -15.93 3.41 22.45
C ASP A 150 -16.51 1.99 22.51
N GLU A 151 -15.83 1.10 23.23
CA GLU A 151 -16.29 -0.26 23.53
C GLU A 151 -17.07 -0.22 24.85
N GLN A 152 -18.30 0.32 24.83
CA GLN A 152 -19.19 0.25 25.99
C GLN A 152 -19.92 -1.08 26.10
#